data_AF-A0A9J6E7L0-F1
#
_entry.id   AF-A0A9J6E7L0-F1
#
_cell.length_a   1.000
_cell.length_b   1.000
_cell.length_c   1.000
_cell.angle_alpha   90.00
_cell.angle_beta   90.00
_cell.angle_gamma   90.00
#
_symmetry.space_group_name_H-M   'P 1'
#
loop_
_entity.id
_entity.type
_entity.pdbx_description
1 polymer ?
#
loop_
_entity_poly.entity_id
_entity_poly.type
_entity_poly.pdbx_seq_one_letter_code
_entity_poly.pdbx_strand_id
1 'polypeptide(L)'
;MGRTSIAGPPSSEGARQAERVVSSSATSDASMNGARDSVAMEPPCDAQERQLVASIARDYRSILEKLGENPDRQGLRRTPERAAKAMLAFTSGYSQDVRGERHA
;
A
#
# COMPACT_ATOMS: atom_id res chain seq x y z
N MET A 1 45.79 1.58 -35.64
CA MET A 1 44.48 0.94 -35.35
C MET A 1 44.01 1.50 -34.01
N GLY A 2 42.97 2.29 -33.80
CA GLY A 2 41.88 2.89 -34.57
C GLY A 2 40.91 3.35 -33.48
N ARG A 3 40.97 4.62 -33.06
CA ARG A 3 40.18 5.17 -31.94
C ARG A 3 38.73 5.34 -32.41
N THR A 4 37.81 4.50 -31.94
CA THR A 4 36.38 4.67 -32.23
C THR A 4 35.81 5.83 -31.42
N SER A 5 35.31 6.80 -32.17
CA SER A 5 34.71 8.06 -31.71
C SER A 5 33.38 7.80 -30.99
N ILE A 6 33.24 8.35 -29.78
CA ILE A 6 31.98 8.43 -29.03
C ILE A 6 31.10 9.52 -29.66
N ALA A 7 30.06 9.13 -30.39
CA ALA A 7 29.04 10.06 -30.87
C ALA A 7 28.07 10.41 -29.72
N GLY A 8 28.10 11.66 -29.25
CA GLY A 8 27.08 12.20 -28.35
C GLY A 8 25.74 12.39 -29.07
N PRO A 9 24.60 12.35 -28.35
CA PRO A 9 23.29 12.59 -28.95
C PRO A 9 23.09 14.09 -29.26
N PRO A 10 22.50 14.44 -30.42
CA PRO A 10 22.19 15.83 -30.74
C PRO A 10 20.99 16.34 -29.94
N SER A 11 21.12 17.57 -29.45
CA SER A 11 20.02 18.40 -28.95
C SER A 11 19.32 19.10 -30.13
N SER A 12 17.98 19.05 -30.18
CA SER A 12 17.11 19.98 -30.92
C SER A 12 15.66 19.78 -30.44
N GLU A 13 15.11 20.64 -29.58
CA GLU A 13 14.30 21.82 -29.92
C GLU A 13 13.07 21.56 -30.83
N GLY A 14 11.89 22.02 -30.39
CA GLY A 14 10.69 22.16 -31.21
C GLY A 14 9.42 21.63 -30.54
N ALA A 15 8.67 22.47 -29.80
CA ALA A 15 7.49 23.19 -30.31
C ALA A 15 6.25 22.27 -30.47
N ARG A 16 5.34 22.28 -29.48
CA ARG A 16 4.08 23.07 -29.50
C ARG A 16 3.20 22.83 -30.73
N GLN A 17 2.05 22.21 -30.49
CA GLN A 17 0.67 22.59 -30.92
C GLN A 17 -0.21 21.33 -30.88
N ALA A 18 -1.54 21.33 -30.76
CA ALA A 18 -2.57 22.21 -30.23
C ALA A 18 -3.90 21.47 -30.55
N GLU A 19 -4.87 21.50 -29.63
CA GLU A 19 -6.33 21.57 -29.88
C GLU A 19 -7.08 20.39 -30.56
N ARG A 20 -7.98 19.77 -29.80
CA ARG A 20 -9.31 19.44 -30.33
C ARG A 20 -10.39 19.78 -29.30
N VAL A 21 -11.05 20.89 -29.57
CA VAL A 21 -12.30 21.34 -28.99
C VAL A 21 -13.45 20.49 -29.55
N VAL A 22 -14.37 20.03 -28.71
CA VAL A 22 -15.82 20.20 -28.93
C VAL A 22 -16.60 19.98 -27.63
N SER A 23 -17.33 21.02 -27.23
CA SER A 23 -18.44 21.06 -26.25
C SER A 23 -19.50 19.99 -26.58
N SER A 24 -20.47 19.56 -25.77
CA SER A 24 -21.43 20.25 -24.88
C SER A 24 -22.34 19.10 -24.40
N SER A 25 -22.82 19.05 -23.16
CA SER A 25 -24.04 19.75 -22.77
C SER A 25 -24.33 19.48 -21.30
N ALA A 26 -24.60 20.56 -20.59
CA ALA A 26 -25.08 20.56 -19.22
C ALA A 26 -26.57 20.21 -19.18
N THR A 27 -26.97 19.35 -18.26
CA THR A 27 -28.27 19.48 -17.60
C THR A 27 -28.05 19.36 -16.10
N SER A 28 -28.16 20.52 -15.48
CA SER A 28 -28.30 20.80 -14.06
C SER A 28 -29.52 20.10 -13.47
N ASP A 29 -29.32 19.35 -12.39
CA ASP A 29 -30.28 19.37 -11.29
C ASP A 29 -29.48 19.47 -9.98
N ALA A 30 -29.64 20.60 -9.32
CA ALA A 30 -29.10 20.90 -8.01
C ALA A 30 -30.30 20.95 -7.07
N SER A 31 -30.38 20.01 -6.14
CA SER A 31 -31.28 20.12 -4.99
C SER A 31 -30.54 19.78 -3.71
N MET A 32 -30.77 20.61 -2.70
CA MET A 32 -29.90 20.92 -1.59
C MET A 32 -30.03 19.99 -0.38
N ASN A 33 -28.91 19.89 0.34
CA ASN A 33 -28.75 19.86 1.80
C ASN A 33 -29.54 18.81 2.61
N GLY A 34 -28.83 17.73 2.95
CA GLY A 34 -29.03 16.97 4.19
C GLY A 34 -27.79 17.11 5.07
N ALA A 35 -27.98 17.66 6.27
CA ALA A 35 -27.07 17.82 7.39
C ALA A 35 -26.03 16.68 7.54
N ARG A 36 -24.74 17.00 7.65
CA ARG A 36 -24.05 17.08 8.95
C ARG A 36 -24.36 15.88 9.86
N ASP A 37 -23.65 14.79 9.65
CA ASP A 37 -23.02 14.11 10.78
C ASP A 37 -21.56 13.82 10.42
N SER A 38 -20.77 14.86 10.67
CA SER A 38 -19.33 14.83 10.79
C SER A 38 -18.94 14.07 12.07
N VAL A 39 -19.13 12.75 12.11
CA VAL A 39 -18.35 11.82 12.95
C VAL A 39 -18.33 10.44 12.28
N ALA A 40 -17.69 10.29 11.12
CA ALA A 40 -17.01 9.03 10.85
C ALA A 40 -15.61 9.17 11.46
N MET A 41 -15.55 9.01 12.78
CA MET A 41 -14.28 8.75 13.45
C MET A 41 -13.67 7.57 12.71
N GLU A 42 -12.52 7.79 12.07
CA GLU A 42 -11.68 6.73 11.53
C GLU A 42 -11.64 5.59 12.57
N PRO A 43 -11.94 4.34 12.18
CA PRO A 43 -12.26 3.28 13.11
C PRO A 43 -11.14 3.11 14.15
N PRO A 44 -11.44 3.15 15.46
CA PRO A 44 -10.42 3.00 16.49
C PRO A 44 -10.06 1.51 16.62
N CYS A 45 -9.16 0.97 15.78
CA CYS A 45 -8.55 -0.34 16.08
C CYS A 45 -7.21 -0.67 15.40
N ASP A 46 -6.55 0.28 14.73
CA ASP A 46 -5.25 0.03 14.10
C ASP A 46 -4.12 -0.23 15.12
N ALA A 47 -4.19 0.39 16.29
CA ALA A 47 -3.07 0.38 17.25
C ALA A 47 -2.80 -1.01 17.82
N GLN A 48 -3.86 -1.77 18.11
CA GLN A 48 -3.75 -3.09 18.72
C GLN A 48 -3.23 -4.12 17.70
N GLU A 49 -3.73 -4.08 16.46
CA GLU A 49 -3.22 -4.92 15.37
C GLU A 49 -1.75 -4.60 15.07
N ARG A 50 -1.36 -3.31 15.03
CA ARG A 50 0.05 -2.91 14.83
C ARG A 50 0.95 -3.46 15.93
N GLN A 51 0.50 -3.40 17.19
CA GLN A 51 1.26 -3.94 18.31
C GLN A 51 1.39 -5.47 18.22
N LEU A 52 0.32 -6.16 17.84
CA LEU A 52 0.33 -7.61 17.64
C LEU A 52 1.26 -8.02 16.49
N VAL A 53 1.17 -7.33 15.35
CA VAL A 53 2.07 -7.51 14.21
C VAL A 53 3.53 -7.30 14.64
N ALA A 54 3.83 -6.26 15.42
CA ALA A 54 5.18 -6.00 15.90
C ALA A 54 5.70 -7.12 16.82
N SER A 55 4.85 -7.66 17.70
CA SER A 55 5.20 -8.80 18.55
C SER A 55 5.51 -10.03 17.71
N ILE A 56 4.60 -10.45 16.84
CA ILE A 56 4.76 -11.64 15.99
C ILE A 56 5.96 -11.47 15.03
N ALA A 57 6.19 -10.25 14.52
CA ALA A 57 7.35 -9.97 13.68
C ALA A 57 8.68 -10.13 14.45
N ARG A 58 8.73 -9.76 15.74
CA ARG A 58 9.91 -10.02 16.57
C ARG A 58 10.16 -11.53 16.70
N ASP A 59 9.12 -12.33 16.89
CA ASP A 59 9.24 -13.79 16.97
C ASP A 59 9.73 -14.40 15.66
N TYR A 60 9.21 -13.92 14.51
CA TYR A 60 9.72 -14.33 13.19
C TYR A 60 11.20 -13.99 12.98
N ARG A 61 11.66 -12.83 13.47
CA ARG A 61 13.08 -12.50 13.43
C ARG A 61 13.91 -13.53 14.21
N SER A 62 13.48 -13.88 15.42
CA SER A 62 14.15 -14.90 16.23
C SER A 62 14.11 -16.29 15.59
N ILE A 63 13.05 -16.65 14.85
CA ILE A 63 13.00 -17.89 14.08
C ILE A 63 14.06 -17.87 12.97
N LEU A 64 14.18 -16.78 12.20
CA LEU A 64 15.20 -16.66 11.16
C LEU A 64 16.62 -16.79 11.73
N GLU A 65 16.90 -16.14 12.86
CA GLU A 65 18.20 -16.25 13.54
C GLU A 65 18.48 -17.70 14.00
N LYS A 66 17.49 -18.40 14.55
CA LYS A 66 17.62 -19.82 14.95
C LYS A 66 17.87 -20.76 13.77
N LEU A 67 17.40 -20.40 12.57
CA LEU A 67 17.66 -21.14 11.33
C LEU A 67 19.05 -20.86 10.75
N GLY A 68 19.82 -19.93 11.33
CA GLY A 68 21.12 -19.50 10.81
C GLY A 68 21.03 -18.48 9.68
N GLU A 69 19.85 -17.91 9.43
CA GLU A 69 19.67 -16.82 8.46
C GLU A 69 20.08 -15.46 9.04
N ASN A 70 20.43 -14.53 8.15
CA ASN A 70 20.71 -13.15 8.56
C ASN A 70 19.48 -12.25 8.27
N PRO A 71 18.71 -11.84 9.30
CA PRO A 71 17.49 -11.04 9.12
C PRO A 71 17.74 -9.64 8.55
N ASP A 72 18.97 -9.12 8.64
CA ASP A 72 19.32 -7.79 8.15
C ASP A 72 19.70 -7.77 6.65
N ARG A 73 19.68 -8.93 5.96
CA ARG A 73 19.82 -9.01 4.50
C ARG A 73 18.69 -8.25 3.80
N GLN A 74 18.98 -7.58 2.68
CA GLN A 74 18.02 -6.75 1.94
C GLN A 74 16.67 -7.45 1.69
N GLY A 75 16.69 -8.73 1.30
CA GLY A 75 15.49 -9.53 1.03
C GLY A 75 14.72 -9.97 2.28
N LEU A 76 15.36 -10.01 3.45
CA LEU A 76 14.78 -10.51 4.70
C LEU A 76 14.34 -9.40 5.66
N ARG A 77 14.82 -8.16 5.51
CA ARG A 77 14.46 -7.04 6.40
C ARG A 77 12.95 -6.84 6.59
N ARG A 78 12.15 -7.03 5.53
CA ARG A 78 10.69 -6.89 5.58
C ARG A 78 9.96 -8.22 5.78
N THR A 79 10.67 -9.34 5.76
CA THR A 79 10.07 -10.68 5.90
C THR A 79 9.34 -10.87 7.23
N PRO A 80 9.88 -10.46 8.39
CA PRO A 80 9.19 -10.66 9.66
C PRO A 80 7.84 -9.92 9.73
N GLU A 81 7.79 -8.69 9.23
CA GLU A 81 6.55 -7.89 9.18
C GLU A 81 5.52 -8.49 8.21
N ARG A 82 5.96 -8.90 7.01
CA ARG A 82 5.08 -9.56 6.03
C ARG A 82 4.54 -10.89 6.55
N ALA A 83 5.40 -11.70 7.20
CA ALA A 83 5.02 -12.98 7.75
C ALA A 83 4.00 -12.81 8.88
N ALA A 84 4.22 -11.85 9.79
CA ALA A 84 3.25 -11.53 10.84
C ALA A 84 1.88 -11.14 10.28
N LYS A 85 1.84 -10.25 9.28
CA LYS A 85 0.59 -9.85 8.61
C LYS A 85 -0.10 -11.02 7.90
N ALA A 86 0.67 -11.87 7.21
CA ALA A 86 0.15 -13.06 6.54
C ALA A 86 -0.46 -14.04 7.56
N MET A 87 0.20 -14.24 8.71
CA MET A 87 -0.32 -15.11 9.77
C MET A 87 -1.66 -14.61 10.31
N LEU A 88 -1.79 -13.30 10.59
CA LEU A 88 -3.06 -12.73 11.03
C LEU A 88 -4.16 -12.89 9.99
N ALA A 89 -3.82 -12.75 8.70
CA ALA A 89 -4.78 -13.00 7.62
C ALA A 89 -5.22 -14.47 7.57
N PHE A 90 -4.28 -15.42 7.71
CA PHE A 90 -4.57 -16.86 7.70
C PHE A 90 -5.40 -17.31 8.91
N THR A 91 -5.26 -16.64 10.06
CA THR A 91 -6.01 -16.95 11.27
C THR A 91 -7.24 -16.06 11.48
N SER A 92 -7.52 -15.12 10.57
CA SER A 92 -8.63 -14.16 10.70
C SER A 92 -10.00 -14.83 10.82
N GLY A 93 -10.15 -16.04 10.27
CA GLY A 93 -11.38 -16.83 10.38
C GLY A 93 -11.75 -17.25 11.81
N TYR A 94 -10.80 -17.30 12.75
CA TYR A 94 -11.11 -17.62 14.15
C TYR A 94 -11.89 -16.50 14.87
N SER A 95 -11.80 -15.27 14.37
CA SER A 95 -12.52 -14.10 14.90
C SER A 95 -13.79 -13.77 14.10
N GLN A 96 -14.15 -14.61 13.13
CA GLN A 96 -15.33 -14.43 12.27
C GLN A 96 -16.40 -15.45 12.66
N ASP A 97 -17.64 -14.99 12.87
CA ASP A 97 -18.80 -15.87 13.02
C ASP A 97 -19.33 -16.30 11.64
N VAL A 98 -20.02 -17.44 11.58
CA VAL A 98 -20.65 -18.01 10.36
C VAL A 98 -21.66 -17.04 9.75
N ARG A 99 -22.24 -16.16 10.57
CA ARG A 99 -23.16 -15.08 10.16
C ARG A 99 -22.46 -13.85 9.59
N GLY A 100 -21.12 -13.83 9.57
CA GLY A 100 -20.32 -12.69 9.13
C GLY A 100 -20.15 -11.60 10.19
N GLU A 101 -20.58 -11.84 11.42
CA GLU A 101 -20.40 -10.93 12.55
C GLU A 101 -19.02 -11.16 13.16
N ARG A 102 -18.24 -10.09 13.36
CA ARG A 102 -16.95 -10.16 14.04
C ARG A 102 -17.21 -10.22 15.54
N HIS A 103 -16.94 -11.36 16.17
CA HIS A 103 -17.01 -11.48 17.62
C HIS A 103 -15.64 -11.06 18.20
N ALA A 104 -15.63 -9.97 18.95
CA ALA A 104 -14.47 -9.47 19.68
C ALA A 104 -14.52 -9.93 21.14
#